data_AF-A0A355D7F8-F1
#
_entry.id   AF-A0A355D7F8-F1
#
_cell.length_a   1.000
_cell.length_b   1.000
_cell.length_c   1.000
_cell.angle_alpha   90.00
_cell.angle_beta   90.00
_cell.angle_gamma   90.00
#
_symmetry.space_group_name_H-M   'P 1'
#
loop_
_entity.id
_entity.type
_entity.pdbx_description
1 polymer ?
#
loop_
_entity_poly.entity_id
_entity_poly.type
_entity_poly.pdbx_seq_one_letter_code
_entity_poly.pdbx_strand_id
1 'polypeptide(L)'
;EPSNLNRQQYLIRDIGEYKVIALKKQLLDINPFIEINEKIEKIEKENIKELFEDVAIVLEAFDSANYKAMLCNEILTKVKESVLIASSGMAGFYSSNDIQTKKINNRFYICGDGVNEAKEGSGLMAPRVAICANHMANMALRIMLKEGES
;
A
#
# COMPACT_ATOMS: atom_id res chain seq x y z
N GLU A 1 -15.06 -2.73 10.09
CA GLU A 1 -16.45 -2.48 9.61
C GLU A 1 -16.83 -3.47 8.51
N PRO A 2 -18.11 -3.86 8.40
CA PRO A 2 -18.58 -4.85 7.43
C PRO A 2 -18.34 -4.46 5.96
N SER A 3 -18.42 -3.17 5.64
CA SER A 3 -18.27 -2.59 4.30
C SER A 3 -16.90 -2.84 3.65
N ASN A 4 -15.90 -3.27 4.41
CA ASN A 4 -14.54 -3.53 3.92
C ASN A 4 -14.31 -4.97 3.47
N LEU A 5 -15.16 -5.92 3.90
CA LEU A 5 -14.98 -7.35 3.65
C LEU A 5 -15.04 -7.73 2.16
N ASN A 6 -15.64 -6.88 1.32
CA ASN A 6 -15.78 -7.14 -0.11
C ASN A 6 -14.46 -6.98 -0.91
N ARG A 7 -13.40 -6.43 -0.31
CA ARG A 7 -12.15 -6.09 -1.03
C ARG A 7 -10.89 -6.09 -0.19
N GLN A 8 -11.00 -6.09 1.14
CA GLN A 8 -9.87 -6.17 2.06
C GLN A 8 -9.77 -7.59 2.62
N GLN A 9 -8.55 -8.03 2.92
CA GLN A 9 -8.26 -9.37 3.45
C GLN A 9 -8.57 -9.46 4.96
N TYR A 10 -9.84 -9.28 5.33
CA TYR A 10 -10.34 -9.43 6.70
C TYR A 10 -11.52 -10.38 6.73
N LEU A 11 -11.78 -10.96 7.89
CA LEU A 11 -12.87 -11.91 8.11
C LEU A 11 -13.96 -11.30 9.00
N ILE A 12 -15.13 -11.93 9.03
CA ILE A 12 -16.26 -11.49 9.88
C ILE A 12 -15.84 -11.37 11.36
N ARG A 13 -14.98 -12.30 11.82
CA ARG A 13 -14.44 -12.29 13.19
C ARG A 13 -13.56 -11.07 13.52
N ASP A 14 -13.06 -10.37 12.51
CA ASP A 14 -12.17 -9.21 12.68
C ASP A 14 -12.98 -7.88 12.77
N ILE A 15 -14.31 -7.92 12.65
CA ILE A 15 -15.13 -6.72 12.76
C ILE A 15 -15.03 -6.12 14.17
N GLY A 16 -14.57 -4.86 14.24
CA GLY A 16 -14.43 -4.12 15.49
C GLY A 16 -13.00 -4.13 16.04
N GLU A 17 -12.13 -4.99 15.52
CA GLU A 17 -10.70 -5.01 15.84
C GLU A 17 -9.94 -3.94 15.02
N TYR A 18 -8.82 -3.46 15.57
CA TYR A 18 -7.91 -2.63 14.79
C TYR A 18 -7.34 -3.41 13.60
N LYS A 19 -7.43 -2.84 12.40
CA LYS A 19 -6.95 -3.46 11.15
C LYS A 19 -5.52 -4.01 11.27
N VAL A 20 -4.62 -3.25 11.87
CA VAL A 20 -3.21 -3.65 12.05
C VAL A 20 -3.03 -4.85 12.98
N ILE A 21 -3.89 -5.00 14.00
CA ILE A 21 -3.86 -6.14 14.93
C ILE A 21 -4.44 -7.38 14.26
N ALA A 22 -5.58 -7.25 13.58
CA ALA A 22 -6.18 -8.35 12.82
C ALA A 22 -5.23 -8.86 11.73
N LEU A 23 -4.59 -7.96 10.98
CA LEU A 23 -3.65 -8.31 9.92
C LEU A 23 -2.39 -9.00 10.48
N LYS A 24 -1.83 -8.52 11.59
CA LYS A 24 -0.68 -9.17 12.25
C LYS A 24 -0.99 -10.62 12.61
N LYS A 25 -2.15 -10.89 13.24
CA LYS A 25 -2.58 -12.25 13.60
C LYS A 25 -2.58 -13.16 12.36
N GLN A 26 -3.23 -12.71 11.28
CA GLN A 26 -3.30 -13.47 10.04
C GLN A 26 -1.93 -13.70 9.39
N LEU A 27 -1.05 -12.69 9.39
CA LEU A 27 0.29 -12.84 8.80
C LEU A 27 1.17 -13.81 9.59
N LEU A 28 1.06 -13.84 10.93
CA LEU A 28 1.77 -14.80 11.77
C LEU A 28 1.21 -16.23 11.63
N ASP A 29 -0.10 -16.37 11.36
CA ASP A 29 -0.68 -17.68 10.99
C ASP A 29 -0.11 -18.19 9.65
N ILE A 30 0.21 -17.30 8.72
CA ILE A 30 0.82 -17.63 7.42
C ILE A 30 2.31 -17.94 7.55
N ASN A 31 3.05 -17.08 8.25
CA ASN A 31 4.49 -17.22 8.45
C ASN A 31 4.87 -16.77 9.87
N PRO A 32 5.12 -17.69 10.81
CA PRO A 32 5.46 -17.34 12.19
C PRO A 32 6.92 -16.89 12.37
N PHE A 33 7.74 -16.89 11.31
CA PHE A 33 9.18 -16.59 11.38
C PHE A 33 9.52 -15.14 11.02
N ILE A 34 8.52 -14.27 10.83
CA ILE A 34 8.71 -12.85 10.55
C ILE A 34 8.44 -12.01 11.80
N GLU A 35 9.12 -10.87 11.89
CA GLU A 35 8.83 -9.85 12.87
C GLU A 35 7.81 -8.86 12.30
N ILE A 36 6.74 -8.60 13.05
CA ILE A 36 5.70 -7.63 12.67
C ILE A 36 5.53 -6.63 13.80
N ASN A 37 5.84 -5.37 13.48
CA ASN A 37 5.66 -4.21 14.34
C ASN A 37 4.44 -3.41 13.85
N GLU A 38 3.29 -3.64 14.47
CA GLU A 38 2.06 -2.91 14.24
C GLU A 38 2.02 -1.59 15.00
N LYS A 39 1.45 -0.55 14.38
CA LYS A 39 1.27 0.76 14.99
C LYS A 39 -0.20 1.14 14.90
N ILE A 40 -0.85 1.34 16.05
CA ILE A 40 -2.18 1.93 16.15
C ILE A 40 -1.98 3.44 16.35
N GLU A 41 -1.52 4.09 15.30
CA GLU A 41 -1.21 5.51 15.32
C GLU A 41 -1.64 6.14 14.00
N LYS A 42 -2.08 7.39 14.07
CA LYS A 42 -2.39 8.17 12.88
C LYS A 42 -1.10 8.78 12.36
N ILE A 43 -0.79 8.52 11.10
CA ILE A 43 0.36 9.14 10.42
C ILE A 43 0.02 10.62 10.18
N GLU A 44 0.87 11.50 10.69
CA GLU A 44 0.79 12.95 10.53
C GLU A 44 2.18 13.49 10.11
N LYS A 45 2.27 14.73 9.62
CA LYS A 45 3.56 15.25 9.11
C LYS A 45 4.67 15.25 10.14
N GLU A 46 4.30 15.39 11.41
CA GLU A 46 5.19 15.54 12.55
C GLU A 46 5.86 14.22 12.93
N ASN A 47 5.20 13.07 12.69
CA ASN A 47 5.71 11.74 13.08
C ASN A 47 6.26 10.90 11.91
N ILE A 48 6.07 11.29 10.65
CA ILE A 48 6.54 10.51 9.49
C ILE A 48 8.04 10.21 9.55
N LYS A 49 8.87 11.19 9.93
CA LYS A 49 10.31 10.93 9.95
C LYS A 49 10.66 9.82 10.95
N GLU A 50 10.16 9.91 12.17
CA GLU A 50 10.39 8.91 13.24
C GLU A 50 9.81 7.55 12.87
N LEU A 51 8.61 7.51 12.28
CA LEU A 51 7.95 6.25 11.93
C LEU A 51 8.64 5.50 10.78
N PHE A 52 9.38 6.19 9.91
CA PHE A 52 9.88 5.63 8.66
C PHE A 52 11.41 5.71 8.48
N GLU A 53 12.17 6.29 9.41
CA GLU A 53 13.61 6.52 9.23
C GLU A 53 14.43 5.25 8.96
N ASP A 54 14.04 4.13 9.57
CA ASP A 54 14.70 2.82 9.39
C ASP A 54 13.97 1.91 8.39
N VAL A 55 12.99 2.43 7.64
CA VAL A 55 12.20 1.64 6.70
C VAL A 55 12.83 1.69 5.30
N ALA A 56 13.38 0.58 4.84
CA ALA A 56 14.02 0.52 3.52
C ALA A 56 13.04 0.73 2.35
N ILE A 57 11.82 0.20 2.45
CA ILE A 57 10.79 0.28 1.40
C ILE A 57 9.45 0.65 2.04
N VAL A 58 8.84 1.72 1.54
CA VAL A 58 7.53 2.21 1.99
C VAL A 58 6.48 1.93 0.92
N LEU A 59 5.42 1.22 1.30
CA LEU A 59 4.24 1.03 0.45
C LEU A 59 3.14 2.03 0.84
N GLU A 60 2.77 2.91 -0.07
CA GLU A 60 1.67 3.86 0.13
C GLU A 60 0.35 3.30 -0.41
N ALA A 61 -0.59 3.10 0.52
CA ALA A 61 -1.91 2.52 0.24
C ALA A 61 -3.04 3.30 0.94
N PHE A 62 -2.93 4.63 1.01
CA PHE A 62 -4.00 5.47 1.55
C PHE A 62 -5.12 5.67 0.52
N ASP A 63 -6.36 5.58 1.00
CA ASP A 63 -7.55 5.92 0.21
C ASP A 63 -7.69 7.44 -0.01
N SER A 64 -7.17 8.25 0.92
CA SER A 64 -7.26 9.72 0.84
C SER A 64 -6.13 10.30 0.00
N ALA A 65 -6.48 11.03 -1.07
CA ALA A 65 -5.53 11.75 -1.91
C ALA A 65 -4.63 12.72 -1.12
N ASN A 66 -5.18 13.39 -0.10
CA ASN A 66 -4.41 14.30 0.75
C ASN A 66 -3.35 13.56 1.58
N TYR A 67 -3.71 12.43 2.20
CA TYR A 67 -2.76 11.61 2.96
C TYR A 67 -1.71 10.95 2.06
N LYS A 68 -2.12 10.50 0.87
CA LYS A 68 -1.22 10.00 -0.16
C LYS A 68 -0.18 11.06 -0.54
N ALA A 69 -0.62 12.26 -0.92
CA ALA A 69 0.28 13.36 -1.29
C ALA A 69 1.21 13.76 -0.12
N MET A 70 0.67 13.81 1.10
CA MET A 70 1.46 14.08 2.30
C MET A 70 2.56 13.03 2.49
N LEU A 71 2.22 11.74 2.57
CA LEU A 71 3.20 10.68 2.78
C LEU A 71 4.26 10.69 1.68
N CYS A 72 3.85 10.75 0.41
CA CYS A 72 4.78 10.76 -0.71
C CYS A 72 5.79 11.91 -0.61
N ASN A 73 5.31 13.14 -0.34
CA ASN A 73 6.20 14.30 -0.23
C ASN A 73 7.16 14.17 0.95
N GLU A 74 6.65 13.78 2.11
CA GLU A 74 7.44 13.70 3.34
C GLU A 74 8.48 12.57 3.27
N ILE A 75 8.15 11.39 2.74
CA ILE A 75 9.12 10.31 2.51
C ILE A 75 10.20 10.75 1.52
N LEU A 76 9.81 11.29 0.36
CA LEU A 76 10.78 11.65 -0.69
C LEU A 76 11.72 12.79 -0.27
N THR A 77 11.27 13.69 0.60
CA THR A 77 12.05 14.87 1.02
C THR A 77 12.79 14.70 2.35
N LYS A 78 12.23 13.96 3.31
CA LYS A 78 12.77 13.85 4.68
C LYS A 78 13.37 12.48 4.99
N VAL A 79 12.98 11.42 4.28
CA VAL A 79 13.47 10.05 4.51
C VAL A 79 14.32 9.62 3.31
N LYS A 80 15.62 9.94 3.38
CA LYS A 80 16.50 9.95 2.19
C LYS A 80 16.84 8.58 1.62
N GLU A 81 16.81 7.54 2.44
CA GLU A 81 17.24 6.20 2.04
C GLU A 81 16.09 5.27 1.65
N SER A 82 14.85 5.61 2.03
CA SER A 82 13.70 4.79 1.68
C SER A 82 13.36 4.88 0.19
N VAL A 83 12.97 3.74 -0.37
CA VAL A 83 12.30 3.65 -1.67
C VAL A 83 10.79 3.67 -1.43
N LEU A 84 10.08 4.53 -2.14
CA LEU A 84 8.63 4.66 -2.07
C LEU A 84 7.96 3.94 -3.24
N ILE A 85 6.94 3.14 -2.94
CA ILE A 85 6.05 2.54 -3.94
C ILE A 85 4.63 2.99 -3.58
N ALA A 86 4.04 3.81 -4.44
CA ALA A 86 2.67 4.28 -4.27
C ALA A 86 1.69 3.55 -5.16
N SER A 87 0.42 3.68 -4.84
CA SER A 87 -0.67 3.17 -5.68
C SER A 87 -1.44 4.30 -6.34
N SER A 88 -1.92 4.09 -7.58
CA SER A 88 -2.77 5.06 -8.26
C SER A 88 -3.67 4.39 -9.31
N GLY A 89 -4.99 4.49 -9.11
CA GLY A 89 -5.98 4.00 -10.07
C GLY A 89 -6.15 2.47 -10.07
N MET A 90 -7.25 1.99 -9.50
CA MET A 90 -7.58 0.56 -9.41
C MET A 90 -9.07 0.28 -9.20
N ALA A 91 -9.93 1.30 -9.28
CA ALA A 91 -11.37 1.15 -9.08
C ALA A 91 -12.05 0.52 -10.30
N GLY A 92 -13.29 0.07 -10.12
CA GLY A 92 -14.11 -0.50 -11.18
C GLY A 92 -13.69 -1.91 -11.60
N PHE A 93 -14.19 -2.33 -12.76
CA PHE A 93 -14.06 -3.68 -13.32
C PHE A 93 -13.31 -3.69 -14.67
N TYR A 94 -12.52 -2.64 -14.92
CA TYR A 94 -11.72 -2.50 -16.14
C TYR A 94 -10.65 -3.59 -16.26
N SER A 95 -9.97 -3.62 -17.41
CA SER A 95 -8.94 -4.60 -17.70
C SER A 95 -7.89 -4.63 -16.59
N SER A 96 -7.56 -5.85 -16.17
CA SER A 96 -6.50 -6.08 -15.19
C SER A 96 -5.12 -5.76 -15.75
N ASN A 97 -4.95 -5.88 -17.07
CA ASN A 97 -3.69 -5.59 -17.76
C ASN A 97 -3.35 -4.09 -17.81
N ASP A 98 -4.31 -3.23 -17.47
CA ASP A 98 -4.10 -1.78 -17.36
C ASP A 98 -3.33 -1.43 -16.08
N ILE A 99 -3.36 -2.33 -15.07
CA ILE A 99 -2.57 -2.17 -13.85
C ILE A 99 -1.10 -2.47 -14.18
N GLN A 100 -0.26 -1.45 -14.06
CA GLN A 100 1.17 -1.55 -14.36
C GLN A 100 1.99 -0.92 -13.25
N THR A 101 3.25 -1.33 -13.16
CA THR A 101 4.26 -0.67 -12.34
C THR A 101 5.03 0.30 -13.22
N LYS A 102 5.14 1.56 -12.78
CA LYS A 102 5.89 2.61 -13.48
C LYS A 102 6.97 3.16 -12.56
N LYS A 103 8.20 3.24 -13.07
CA LYS A 103 9.29 3.95 -12.41
C LYS A 103 9.15 5.46 -12.64
N ILE A 104 9.10 6.24 -11.57
CA ILE A 104 9.11 7.71 -11.63
C ILE A 104 10.53 8.24 -11.50
N ASN A 105 11.28 7.69 -10.53
CA ASN A 105 12.72 7.91 -10.39
C ASN A 105 13.33 6.73 -9.61
N ASN A 106 14.62 6.84 -9.24
CA ASN A 106 15.33 5.74 -8.57
C ASN A 106 14.77 5.35 -7.19
N ARG A 107 14.01 6.24 -6.53
CA ARG A 107 13.40 6.01 -5.21
C ARG A 107 11.88 6.07 -5.24
N PHE A 108 11.25 6.16 -6.42
CA PHE A 108 9.80 6.31 -6.48
C PHE A 108 9.18 5.53 -7.64
N TYR A 109 8.22 4.67 -7.28
CA TYR A 109 7.45 3.83 -8.20
C TYR A 109 5.95 4.02 -7.95
N ILE A 110 5.14 3.85 -9.00
CA ILE A 110 3.68 3.90 -8.92
C ILE A 110 3.11 2.63 -9.54
N CYS A 111 2.22 1.95 -8.81
CA CYS A 111 1.47 0.80 -9.29
C CYS A 111 0.00 1.14 -9.50
N GLY A 112 -0.58 0.72 -10.62
CA GLY A 112 -1.99 0.94 -10.94
C GLY A 112 -2.21 1.40 -12.38
N ASP A 113 -3.45 1.74 -12.73
CA ASP A 113 -3.81 2.22 -14.06
C ASP A 113 -3.65 3.75 -14.22
N GLY A 114 -3.48 4.48 -13.11
CA GLY A 114 -3.27 5.92 -13.08
C GLY A 114 -4.48 6.77 -13.47
N VAL A 115 -5.67 6.19 -13.65
CA VAL A 115 -6.85 6.90 -14.15
C VAL A 115 -8.12 6.60 -13.34
N ASN A 116 -8.35 5.35 -12.92
CA ASN A 116 -9.63 4.92 -12.37
C ASN A 116 -9.64 4.99 -10.83
N GLU A 117 -10.04 6.14 -10.31
CA GLU A 117 -10.30 6.36 -8.89
C GLU A 117 -11.68 5.86 -8.46
N ALA A 118 -11.81 5.56 -7.17
CA ALA A 118 -13.08 5.16 -6.59
C ALA A 118 -14.05 6.34 -6.56
N LYS A 119 -15.24 6.15 -7.12
CA LYS A 119 -16.31 7.16 -7.18
C LYS A 119 -17.68 6.49 -7.15
N GLU A 120 -18.72 7.30 -7.03
CA GLU A 120 -20.09 6.80 -7.15
C GLU A 120 -20.28 6.08 -8.49
N GLY A 121 -20.85 4.87 -8.43
CA GLY A 121 -21.00 3.99 -9.61
C GLY A 121 -19.73 3.25 -10.04
N SER A 122 -18.55 3.53 -9.47
CA SER A 122 -17.30 2.81 -9.75
C SER A 122 -16.46 2.67 -8.48
N GLY A 123 -16.84 1.72 -7.63
CA GLY A 123 -16.15 1.43 -6.38
C GLY A 123 -14.89 0.56 -6.57
N LEU A 124 -14.14 0.36 -5.48
CA LEU A 124 -13.01 -0.57 -5.46
C LEU A 124 -13.50 -2.02 -5.54
N MET A 125 -12.97 -2.78 -6.49
CA MET A 125 -13.27 -4.20 -6.68
C MET A 125 -12.10 -5.06 -6.23
N ALA A 126 -12.35 -6.11 -5.46
CA ALA A 126 -11.32 -6.98 -4.89
C ALA A 126 -10.26 -7.45 -5.91
N PRO A 127 -10.62 -7.88 -7.14
CA PRO A 127 -9.63 -8.34 -8.11
C PRO A 127 -8.61 -7.26 -8.48
N ARG A 128 -9.07 -6.05 -8.81
CA ARG A 128 -8.16 -4.96 -9.22
C ARG A 128 -7.33 -4.44 -8.05
N VAL A 129 -7.93 -4.35 -6.85
CA VAL A 129 -7.21 -3.98 -5.62
C VAL A 129 -6.10 -5.00 -5.32
N ALA A 130 -6.40 -6.29 -5.38
CA ALA A 130 -5.42 -7.34 -5.14
C ALA A 130 -4.30 -7.34 -6.18
N ILE A 131 -4.62 -7.11 -7.47
CA ILE A 131 -3.61 -7.02 -8.53
C ILE A 131 -2.69 -5.82 -8.30
N CYS A 132 -3.23 -4.63 -8.00
CA CYS A 132 -2.41 -3.47 -7.69
C CYS A 132 -1.51 -3.70 -6.46
N ALA A 133 -2.07 -4.26 -5.38
CA ALA A 133 -1.29 -4.61 -4.19
C ALA A 133 -0.18 -5.62 -4.49
N ASN A 134 -0.45 -6.62 -5.33
CA ASN A 134 0.54 -7.61 -5.74
C ASN A 134 1.64 -7.00 -6.64
N HIS A 135 1.31 -6.02 -7.49
CA HIS A 135 2.31 -5.23 -8.21
C HIS A 135 3.26 -4.50 -7.25
N MET A 136 2.70 -3.85 -6.22
CA MET A 136 3.50 -3.16 -5.21
C MET A 136 4.40 -4.13 -4.43
N ALA A 137 3.86 -5.25 -3.98
CA ALA A 137 4.62 -6.28 -3.25
C ALA A 137 5.73 -6.89 -4.11
N ASN A 138 5.44 -7.22 -5.38
CA ASN A 138 6.43 -7.76 -6.30
C ASN A 138 7.52 -6.74 -6.61
N MET A 139 7.17 -5.45 -6.75
CA MET A 139 8.17 -4.40 -6.93
C MET A 139 9.08 -4.26 -5.70
N ALA A 140 8.54 -4.37 -4.49
CA ALA A 140 9.36 -4.40 -3.27
C ALA A 140 10.38 -5.55 -3.30
N LEU A 141 9.96 -6.76 -3.68
CA LEU A 141 10.86 -7.90 -3.85
C LEU A 141 11.96 -7.62 -4.89
N ARG A 142 11.59 -7.08 -6.05
CA ARG A 142 12.55 -6.70 -7.10
C ARG A 142 13.60 -5.71 -6.57
N ILE A 143 13.17 -4.67 -5.86
CA ILE A 143 14.09 -3.69 -5.24
C ILE A 143 15.06 -4.38 -4.27
N MET A 144 14.57 -5.29 -3.42
CA MET A 144 15.42 -6.05 -2.48
C MET A 144 16.45 -6.93 -3.21
N LEU A 145 16.08 -7.46 -4.37
CA LEU A 145 16.95 -8.22 -5.26
C LEU A 145 17.86 -7.35 -6.14
N LYS A 146 17.82 -6.02 -5.96
CA LYS A 146 18.56 -5.02 -6.76
C LYS A 146 18.15 -4.99 -8.23
N GLU A 147 16.92 -5.41 -8.51
CA GLU A 147 16.27 -5.30 -9.81
C GLU A 147 15.48 -3.99 -9.91
N GLY A 148 15.43 -3.41 -11.11
CA GLY A 148 14.67 -2.20 -11.41
C GLY A 148 13.33 -2.48 -12.09
N GLU A 149 12.58 -1.41 -12.34
CA GLU A 149 11.53 -1.36 -13.35
C GLU A 149 11.98 -0.37 -14.43
N SER A 150 11.68 -0.67 -15.70
CA SER A 150 12.00 0.21 -16.83
C SER A 150 10.99 1.33 -17.00
#